data_AF-F6V6L4-F1
#
_entry.id   AF-F6V6L4-F1
#
_cell.length_a   1.000
_cell.length_b   1.000
_cell.length_c   1.000
_cell.angle_alpha   90.00
_cell.angle_beta   90.00
_cell.angle_gamma   90.00
#
_symmetry.space_group_name_H-M   'P 1'
#
loop_
_entity.id
_entity.type
_entity.pdbx_description
1 polymer ?
#
loop_
_entity_poly.entity_id
_entity_poly.type
_entity_poly.pdbx_seq_one_letter_code
_entity_poly.pdbx_strand_id
1 'polypeptide(L)'
;MSHSTYNQLWREANSTINDLLVQEVPAEPPKPEKDRLTVFQKLATLYIKYVQIFRKLESSYDQIVHPQKRRILRQVLDGTMGRLLEVKDEMVNLEFSEFHYFDDILSDLKLTPNDIEIPIPKYFLYERKKVLQDREQLLGKILSKMGPAVKDSDREAKKMSFEEAIRLVQIHERARQGRLRAKFMREIRLEEEREKLAAQRGAPTLDPDLAATRIQKIWKGFVQRKVTRREREEEMVFIGMVPGKEVKTKKITPQAFAEKTEADRHITQEENEVEYQQALVTIKEKIRQVEGPDIKETMQDQIRQWFIECRDATGKFPDYPDEEDGGSALLFREKTPEEVEAELKAKEEDKGKKKGKKGKKSGKKSGKKKKGKKSGKKGKKGKKGDGDEEEEEPGWKMQESKFIPAVSEAHNNFESKLWQ
;
A
#
# COMPACT_ATOMS: atom_id res chain seq x y z
N MET A 1 2.29 -20.97 -2.92
CA MET A 1 3.78 -21.13 -2.96
C MET A 1 4.31 -21.41 -1.56
N SER A 2 5.52 -21.96 -1.40
CA SER A 2 6.10 -22.28 -0.07
C SER A 2 6.73 -21.05 0.60
N HIS A 3 7.06 -21.10 1.89
CA HIS A 3 7.75 -20.00 2.59
C HIS A 3 9.14 -19.71 2.00
N SER A 4 9.85 -20.74 1.53
CA SER A 4 11.17 -20.59 0.89
C SER A 4 11.11 -19.70 -0.34
N THR A 5 10.03 -19.82 -1.14
CA THR A 5 9.84 -19.02 -2.35
C THR A 5 9.87 -17.51 -2.07
N TYR A 6 9.20 -17.04 -1.03
CA TYR A 6 9.15 -15.60 -0.72
C TYR A 6 10.45 -15.06 -0.13
N ASN A 7 11.20 -15.90 0.58
CA ASN A 7 12.56 -15.54 1.01
C ASN A 7 13.50 -15.44 -0.19
N GLN A 8 13.34 -16.32 -1.18
CA GLN A 8 14.12 -16.29 -2.41
C GLN A 8 13.79 -15.05 -3.26
N LEU A 9 12.51 -14.73 -3.44
CA LEU A 9 12.07 -13.51 -4.10
C LEU A 9 12.64 -12.26 -3.44
N TRP A 10 12.67 -12.24 -2.11
CA TRP A 10 13.24 -11.12 -1.36
C TRP A 10 14.76 -11.00 -1.57
N ARG A 11 15.49 -12.12 -1.52
CA ARG A 11 16.94 -12.14 -1.82
C ARG A 11 17.24 -11.63 -3.22
N GLU A 12 16.50 -12.10 -4.21
CA GLU A 12 16.66 -11.65 -5.59
C GLU A 12 16.39 -10.15 -5.72
N ALA A 13 15.31 -9.65 -5.10
CA ALA A 13 14.98 -8.23 -5.10
C ALA A 13 16.12 -7.40 -4.50
N ASN A 14 16.68 -7.83 -3.37
CA ASN A 14 17.79 -7.13 -2.72
C ASN A 14 19.09 -7.18 -3.53
N SER A 15 19.38 -8.29 -4.22
CA SER A 15 20.51 -8.36 -5.15
C SER A 15 20.34 -7.34 -6.27
N THR A 16 19.15 -7.27 -6.87
CA THR A 16 18.87 -6.31 -7.95
C THR A 16 18.90 -4.86 -7.45
N ILE A 17 18.45 -4.60 -6.21
CA ILE A 17 18.60 -3.27 -5.58
C ILE A 17 20.07 -2.89 -5.46
N ASN A 18 20.93 -3.81 -5.00
CA ASN A 18 22.37 -3.52 -4.88
C ASN A 18 22.98 -3.16 -6.24
N ASP A 19 22.69 -3.96 -7.28
CA ASP A 19 23.16 -3.70 -8.64
C ASP A 19 22.72 -2.32 -9.16
N LEU A 20 21.49 -1.91 -8.83
CA LEU A 20 20.96 -0.59 -9.19
C LEU A 20 21.58 0.54 -8.38
N LEU A 21 21.78 0.37 -7.07
CA LEU A 21 22.40 1.40 -6.22
C LEU A 21 23.82 1.71 -6.67
N VAL A 22 24.59 0.71 -7.12
CA VAL A 22 25.92 0.91 -7.71
C VAL A 22 25.85 1.74 -9.01
N GLN A 23 24.77 1.61 -9.80
CA GLN A 23 24.55 2.39 -11.02
C GLN A 23 24.07 3.81 -10.74
N GLU A 24 23.20 4.00 -9.74
CA GLU A 24 22.61 5.30 -9.41
C GLU A 24 23.53 6.18 -8.56
N VAL A 25 24.36 5.57 -7.72
CA VAL A 25 25.31 6.26 -6.83
C VAL A 25 26.74 5.84 -7.21
N PRO A 26 27.22 6.19 -8.42
CA PRO A 26 28.59 5.91 -8.81
C PRO A 26 29.56 6.74 -7.96
N ALA A 27 30.77 6.22 -7.76
CA ALA A 27 31.82 6.91 -6.99
C ALA A 27 32.23 8.26 -7.60
N GLU A 28 32.12 8.38 -8.92
CA GLU A 28 32.32 9.63 -9.67
C GLU A 28 31.00 10.03 -10.35
N PRO A 29 30.56 11.30 -10.23
CA PRO A 29 29.32 11.74 -10.85
C PRO A 29 29.43 11.64 -12.39
N PRO A 30 28.45 11.04 -13.08
CA PRO A 30 28.49 10.90 -14.52
C PRO A 30 28.40 12.26 -15.20
N LYS A 31 29.01 12.36 -16.39
CA LYS A 31 28.91 13.56 -17.22
C LYS A 31 27.45 13.80 -17.65
N PRO A 32 27.00 15.05 -17.81
CA PRO A 32 25.65 15.37 -18.24
C PRO A 32 25.34 14.74 -19.61
N GLU A 33 24.23 14.01 -19.70
CA GLU A 33 23.82 13.35 -20.94
C GLU A 33 23.02 14.35 -21.80
N LYS A 34 23.42 14.54 -23.05
CA LYS A 34 22.78 15.52 -23.95
C LYS A 34 21.71 14.89 -24.83
N ASP A 35 21.83 13.60 -25.12
CA ASP A 35 20.88 12.89 -25.96
C ASP A 35 19.63 12.49 -25.17
N ARG A 36 18.50 13.09 -25.52
CA ARG A 36 17.22 12.84 -24.86
C ARG A 36 16.77 11.39 -25.00
N LEU A 37 17.06 10.72 -26.13
CA LEU A 37 16.67 9.33 -26.33
C LEU A 37 17.45 8.41 -25.40
N THR A 38 18.76 8.62 -25.29
CA THR A 38 19.62 7.90 -24.34
C THR A 38 19.19 8.13 -22.89
N VAL A 39 18.85 9.37 -22.51
CA VAL A 39 18.30 9.67 -21.17
C VAL A 39 17.01 8.91 -20.93
N PHE A 40 16.08 8.95 -21.88
CA PHE A 40 14.80 8.24 -21.77
C PHE A 40 15.01 6.73 -21.61
N GLN A 41 15.85 6.11 -22.45
CA GLN A 41 16.16 4.68 -22.36
C GLN A 41 16.76 4.30 -21.01
N LYS A 42 17.66 5.13 -20.45
CA LYS A 42 18.21 4.93 -19.11
C LYS A 42 17.12 4.98 -18.03
N LEU A 43 16.28 6.03 -18.03
CA LEU A 43 15.20 6.20 -17.06
C LEU A 43 14.14 5.10 -17.18
N ALA A 44 13.73 4.74 -18.39
CA ALA A 44 12.74 3.70 -18.64
C ALA A 44 13.24 2.32 -18.22
N THR A 45 14.51 1.99 -18.50
CA THR A 45 15.12 0.74 -18.03
C THR A 45 15.13 0.67 -16.50
N LEU A 46 15.48 1.78 -15.86
CA LEU A 46 15.54 1.89 -14.42
C LEU A 46 14.14 1.78 -13.78
N TYR A 47 13.15 2.46 -14.35
CA TYR A 47 11.74 2.34 -13.97
C TYR A 47 11.26 0.89 -14.02
N ILE A 48 11.49 0.19 -15.14
CA ILE A 48 11.07 -1.21 -15.31
C ILE A 48 11.73 -2.11 -14.24
N LYS A 49 13.04 -1.95 -14.00
CA LYS A 49 13.74 -2.72 -12.96
C LYS A 49 13.17 -2.45 -11.57
N TYR A 50 12.84 -1.20 -11.23
CA TYR A 50 12.18 -0.88 -9.97
C TYR A 50 10.76 -1.44 -9.87
N VAL A 51 9.99 -1.50 -10.96
CA VAL A 51 8.68 -2.19 -10.97
C VAL A 51 8.85 -3.68 -10.65
N GLN A 52 9.85 -4.34 -11.24
CA GLN A 52 10.12 -5.76 -10.96
C GLN A 52 10.52 -5.99 -9.50
N ILE A 53 11.39 -5.15 -8.95
CA ILE A 53 11.77 -5.17 -7.53
C ILE A 53 10.53 -4.98 -6.67
N PHE A 54 9.71 -3.97 -6.95
CA PHE A 54 8.51 -3.66 -6.20
C PHE A 54 7.53 -4.84 -6.18
N ARG A 55 7.28 -5.49 -7.32
CA ARG A 55 6.43 -6.69 -7.41
C ARG A 55 6.94 -7.83 -6.53
N LYS A 56 8.25 -8.10 -6.56
CA LYS A 56 8.87 -9.14 -5.70
C LYS A 56 8.73 -8.78 -4.22
N LEU A 57 9.03 -7.53 -3.85
CA LEU A 57 8.94 -7.05 -2.46
C LEU A 57 7.50 -7.04 -1.94
N GLU A 58 6.52 -6.65 -2.75
CA GLU A 58 5.10 -6.67 -2.39
C GLU A 58 4.62 -8.10 -2.10
N SER A 59 4.91 -9.03 -3.02
CA SER A 59 4.59 -10.45 -2.83
C SER A 59 5.29 -11.05 -1.61
N SER A 60 6.56 -10.69 -1.38
CA SER A 60 7.32 -11.12 -0.20
C SER A 60 6.76 -10.52 1.09
N TYR A 61 6.44 -9.23 1.11
CA TYR A 61 5.85 -8.56 2.27
C TYR A 61 4.49 -9.15 2.62
N ASP A 62 3.63 -9.38 1.62
CA ASP A 62 2.31 -9.95 1.83
C ASP A 62 2.39 -11.34 2.47
N GLN A 63 3.35 -12.18 2.09
CA GLN A 63 3.34 -13.61 2.40
C GLN A 63 4.36 -14.06 3.46
N ILE A 64 5.35 -13.26 3.83
CA ILE A 64 6.28 -13.57 4.92
C ILE A 64 5.60 -13.37 6.26
N VAL A 65 5.58 -14.40 7.10
CA VAL A 65 4.90 -14.39 8.41
C VAL A 65 5.75 -13.87 9.56
N HIS A 66 7.07 -13.74 9.35
CA HIS A 66 8.01 -13.41 10.43
C HIS A 66 8.00 -11.89 10.75
N PRO A 67 7.65 -11.47 11.98
CA PRO A 67 7.41 -10.06 12.32
C PRO A 67 8.60 -9.12 12.09
N GLN A 68 9.82 -9.53 12.46
CA GLN A 68 11.02 -8.70 12.28
C GLN A 68 11.40 -8.54 10.79
N LYS A 69 11.38 -9.63 10.01
CA LYS A 69 11.60 -9.60 8.56
C LYS A 69 10.62 -8.70 7.85
N ARG A 70 9.34 -8.76 8.21
CA ARG A 70 8.29 -7.89 7.65
C ARG A 70 8.59 -6.41 7.86
N ARG A 71 9.07 -6.00 9.05
CA ARG A 71 9.41 -4.59 9.32
C ARG A 71 10.50 -4.05 8.39
N ILE A 72 11.56 -4.83 8.17
CA ILE A 72 12.64 -4.45 7.25
C ILE A 72 12.13 -4.46 5.81
N LEU A 73 11.41 -5.50 5.39
CA LEU A 73 10.74 -5.55 4.09
C LEU A 73 9.87 -4.33 3.84
N ARG A 74 9.12 -3.88 4.85
CA ARG A 74 8.24 -2.73 4.71
C ARG A 74 9.01 -1.46 4.40
N GLN A 75 10.12 -1.23 5.09
CA GLN A 75 10.99 -0.08 4.84
C GLN A 75 11.55 -0.10 3.40
N VAL A 76 12.06 -1.26 2.94
CA VAL A 76 12.57 -1.40 1.56
C VAL A 76 11.44 -1.20 0.54
N LEU A 77 10.26 -1.77 0.77
CA LEU A 77 9.11 -1.69 -0.12
C LEU A 77 8.63 -0.25 -0.28
N ASP A 78 8.48 0.49 0.82
CA ASP A 78 8.05 1.89 0.80
C ASP A 78 9.11 2.79 0.14
N GLY A 79 10.40 2.57 0.43
CA GLY A 79 11.50 3.27 -0.24
C GLY A 79 11.53 3.01 -1.75
N THR A 80 11.36 1.75 -2.16
CA THR A 80 11.30 1.33 -3.56
C THR A 80 10.11 1.97 -4.28
N MET A 81 8.94 1.99 -3.64
CA MET A 81 7.74 2.63 -4.16
C MET A 81 7.96 4.14 -4.36
N GLY A 82 8.61 4.80 -3.41
CA GLY A 82 8.97 6.21 -3.53
C GLY A 82 9.93 6.47 -4.69
N ARG A 83 11.00 5.67 -4.81
CA ARG A 83 11.96 5.79 -5.93
C ARG A 83 11.29 5.55 -7.28
N LEU A 84 10.39 4.57 -7.37
CA LEU A 84 9.62 4.30 -8.59
C LEU A 84 8.83 5.53 -9.05
N LEU A 85 8.21 6.26 -8.12
CA LEU A 85 7.46 7.49 -8.42
C LEU A 85 8.37 8.63 -8.85
N GLU A 86 9.54 8.81 -8.21
CA GLU A 86 10.52 9.82 -8.62
C GLU A 86 11.02 9.58 -10.05
N VAL A 87 11.40 8.34 -10.38
CA VAL A 87 11.86 7.98 -11.73
C VAL A 87 10.76 8.22 -12.75
N LYS A 88 9.52 7.85 -12.41
CA LYS A 88 8.38 8.11 -13.28
C LYS A 88 8.17 9.61 -13.49
N ASP A 89 8.26 10.43 -12.45
CA ASP A 89 8.16 11.88 -12.54
C ASP A 89 9.25 12.47 -13.44
N GLU A 90 10.49 12.01 -13.30
CA GLU A 90 11.61 12.41 -14.16
C GLU A 90 11.34 12.09 -15.64
N MET A 91 10.79 10.90 -15.95
CA MET A 91 10.41 10.54 -17.32
C MET A 91 9.30 11.43 -17.87
N VAL A 92 8.27 11.70 -17.06
CA VAL A 92 7.16 12.59 -17.42
C VAL A 92 7.69 14.00 -17.71
N ASN A 93 8.61 14.49 -16.90
CA ASN A 93 9.24 15.81 -17.10
C ASN A 93 10.14 15.84 -18.35
N LEU A 94 10.78 14.72 -18.70
CA LEU A 94 11.61 14.61 -19.90
C LEU A 94 10.77 14.62 -21.20
N GLU A 95 9.64 13.91 -21.24
CA GLU A 95 8.81 13.74 -22.45
C GLU A 95 7.58 14.65 -22.49
N PHE A 96 7.22 15.29 -21.37
CA PHE A 96 5.96 16.03 -21.19
C PHE A 96 4.71 15.18 -21.44
N SER A 97 4.78 13.88 -21.10
CA SER A 97 3.69 12.92 -21.27
C SER A 97 3.61 12.01 -20.05
N GLU A 98 2.40 11.67 -19.61
CA GLU A 98 2.19 10.63 -18.58
C GLU A 98 2.32 9.21 -19.18
N PHE A 99 1.97 9.09 -20.46
CA PHE A 99 1.94 7.84 -21.21
C PHE A 99 3.25 7.62 -21.95
N HIS A 100 3.87 6.47 -21.71
CA HIS A 100 5.17 6.09 -22.26
C HIS A 100 5.06 4.70 -22.86
N TYR A 101 5.73 4.49 -23.98
CA TYR A 101 5.77 3.21 -24.68
C TYR A 101 7.07 2.50 -24.34
N PHE A 102 6.98 1.24 -23.89
CA PHE A 102 8.11 0.45 -23.43
C PHE A 102 8.43 -0.73 -24.35
N ASP A 103 7.78 -0.85 -25.51
CA ASP A 103 7.80 -2.05 -26.35
C ASP A 103 9.22 -2.52 -26.70
N ASP A 104 10.10 -1.61 -27.14
CA ASP A 104 11.49 -1.94 -27.49
C ASP A 104 12.29 -2.41 -26.27
N ILE A 105 12.14 -1.72 -25.14
CA ILE A 105 12.88 -2.01 -23.89
C ILE A 105 12.37 -3.32 -23.28
N LEU A 106 11.05 -3.57 -23.33
CA LEU A 106 10.46 -4.84 -22.89
C LEU A 106 10.93 -6.00 -23.77
N SER A 107 11.02 -5.79 -25.08
CA SER A 107 11.56 -6.78 -26.02
C SER A 107 13.01 -7.14 -25.66
N ASP A 108 13.86 -6.13 -25.45
CA ASP A 108 15.27 -6.32 -25.08
C ASP A 108 15.44 -7.05 -23.74
N LEU A 109 14.59 -6.72 -22.77
CA LEU A 109 14.57 -7.37 -21.44
C LEU A 109 13.83 -8.71 -21.42
N LYS A 110 13.23 -9.14 -22.55
CA LYS A 110 12.40 -10.35 -22.67
C LYS A 110 11.23 -10.37 -21.69
N LEU A 111 10.60 -9.21 -21.50
CA LEU A 111 9.47 -9.00 -20.61
C LEU A 111 8.18 -8.81 -21.40
N THR A 112 7.07 -9.10 -20.73
CA THR A 112 5.72 -8.83 -21.25
C THR A 112 5.10 -7.64 -20.52
N PRO A 113 4.05 -7.01 -21.09
CA PRO A 113 3.33 -5.94 -20.39
C PRO A 113 2.80 -6.32 -19.00
N ASN A 114 2.48 -7.60 -18.78
CA ASN A 114 2.04 -8.11 -17.47
C ASN A 114 3.14 -8.05 -16.40
N ASP A 115 4.41 -8.09 -16.80
CA ASP A 115 5.55 -8.06 -15.89
C ASP A 115 5.81 -6.65 -15.33
N ILE A 116 5.30 -5.61 -16.00
CA ILE A 116 5.40 -4.21 -15.58
C ILE A 116 4.10 -3.63 -15.03
N GLU A 117 3.07 -4.46 -14.84
CA GLU A 117 1.86 -4.05 -14.15
C GLU A 117 2.20 -3.75 -12.68
N ILE A 118 1.79 -2.59 -12.16
CA ILE A 118 2.10 -2.23 -10.77
C ILE A 118 0.98 -2.80 -9.87
N PRO A 119 1.27 -3.76 -8.98
CA PRO A 119 0.27 -4.27 -8.06
C PRO A 119 -0.06 -3.21 -7.01
N ILE A 120 -1.31 -3.18 -6.56
CA ILE A 120 -1.71 -2.33 -5.43
C ILE A 120 -1.30 -3.07 -4.16
N PRO A 121 -0.40 -2.49 -3.32
CA PRO A 121 0.04 -3.16 -2.11
C PRO A 121 -1.12 -3.54 -1.20
N LYS A 122 -1.24 -4.85 -0.94
CA LYS A 122 -2.32 -5.40 -0.11
C LYS A 122 -2.33 -4.84 1.30
N TYR A 123 -1.18 -4.44 1.81
CA TYR A 123 -1.03 -3.87 3.14
C TYR A 123 -1.82 -2.57 3.35
N PHE A 124 -2.10 -1.82 2.27
CA PHE A 124 -2.96 -0.63 2.35
C PHE A 124 -4.36 -0.97 2.85
N LEU A 125 -4.83 -2.20 2.65
CA LEU A 125 -6.11 -2.67 3.15
C LEU A 125 -5.94 -3.36 4.50
N TYR A 126 -5.02 -4.32 4.60
CA TYR A 126 -4.91 -5.18 5.79
C TYR A 126 -4.48 -4.42 7.05
N GLU A 127 -3.51 -3.52 6.97
CA GLU A 127 -3.04 -2.79 8.15
C GLU A 127 -4.06 -1.74 8.63
N ARG A 128 -4.86 -1.22 7.71
CA ARG A 128 -5.96 -0.29 8.02
C ARG A 128 -7.28 -1.00 8.27
N LYS A 129 -7.34 -2.33 8.28
CA LYS A 129 -8.59 -3.11 8.39
C LYS A 129 -9.43 -2.67 9.59
N LYS A 130 -8.81 -2.51 10.76
CA LYS A 130 -9.49 -2.04 11.97
C LYS A 130 -10.06 -0.63 11.80
N VAL A 131 -9.27 0.31 11.27
CA VAL A 131 -9.70 1.68 11.00
C VAL A 131 -10.85 1.72 9.99
N LEU A 132 -10.80 0.87 8.96
CA LEU A 132 -11.85 0.76 7.95
C LEU A 132 -13.14 0.19 8.55
N GLN A 133 -13.04 -0.85 9.39
CA GLN A 133 -14.18 -1.41 10.12
C GLN A 133 -14.79 -0.39 11.09
N ASP A 134 -13.98 0.36 11.82
CA ASP A 134 -14.46 1.41 12.73
C ASP A 134 -15.19 2.52 11.96
N ARG A 135 -14.66 2.91 10.79
CA ARG A 135 -15.31 3.87 9.88
C ARG A 135 -16.61 3.33 9.30
N GLU A 136 -16.65 2.07 8.88
CA GLU A 136 -17.86 1.41 8.39
C GLU A 136 -18.95 1.38 9.45
N GLN A 137 -18.60 1.02 10.70
CA GLN A 137 -19.54 1.08 11.83
C GLN A 137 -20.04 2.50 12.10
N LEU A 138 -19.15 3.50 12.03
CA LEU A 138 -19.53 4.91 12.19
C LEU A 138 -20.50 5.34 11.08
N LEU A 139 -20.20 5.02 9.82
CA LEU A 139 -21.08 5.30 8.68
C LEU A 139 -22.43 4.61 8.85
N GLY A 140 -22.45 3.34 9.27
CA GLY A 140 -23.68 2.62 9.59
C GLY A 140 -24.52 3.30 10.68
N LYS A 141 -23.86 3.84 11.72
CA LYS A 141 -24.52 4.63 12.78
C LYS A 141 -25.04 5.98 12.28
N ILE A 142 -24.33 6.63 11.36
CA ILE A 142 -24.78 7.90 10.75
C ILE A 142 -25.97 7.62 9.83
N LEU A 143 -25.89 6.62 8.97
CA LEU A 143 -26.97 6.22 8.06
C LEU A 143 -28.23 5.80 8.81
N SER A 144 -28.09 5.07 9.93
CA SER A 144 -29.26 4.71 10.76
C SER A 144 -29.90 5.93 11.44
N LYS A 145 -29.09 6.94 11.83
CA LYS A 145 -29.59 8.21 12.38
C LYS A 145 -30.19 9.15 11.34
N MET A 146 -29.62 9.21 10.13
CA MET A 146 -30.16 10.02 9.03
C MET A 146 -31.45 9.43 8.45
N GLY A 147 -31.82 8.21 8.86
CA GLY A 147 -32.92 7.46 8.29
C GLY A 147 -32.58 6.96 6.88
N PRO A 148 -33.33 5.98 6.34
CA PRO A 148 -33.17 5.60 4.95
C PRO A 148 -33.34 6.83 4.05
N ALA A 149 -32.32 7.13 3.25
CA ALA A 149 -32.42 8.10 2.17
C ALA A 149 -33.53 7.64 1.24
N VAL A 150 -34.72 8.23 1.38
CA VAL A 150 -35.95 7.90 0.64
C VAL A 150 -36.24 6.41 0.66
N LYS A 151 -37.05 5.96 1.64
CA LYS A 151 -37.71 4.67 1.43
C LYS A 151 -38.44 4.75 0.08
N ASP A 152 -38.15 3.83 -0.82
CA ASP A 152 -39.04 3.46 -1.94
C ASP A 152 -40.45 3.04 -1.46
N SER A 153 -40.79 3.19 -0.16
CA SER A 153 -42.14 3.06 0.38
C SER A 153 -43.06 4.21 -0.03
N ASP A 154 -42.56 5.32 -0.56
CA ASP A 154 -43.40 6.37 -1.16
C ASP A 154 -43.83 6.05 -2.59
N ARG A 155 -43.40 4.91 -3.14
CA ARG A 155 -44.23 4.18 -4.09
C ARG A 155 -45.34 3.50 -3.30
N GLU A 156 -46.26 4.29 -2.73
CA GLU A 156 -47.59 3.77 -2.46
C GLU A 156 -48.05 3.15 -3.78
N ALA A 157 -48.06 1.82 -3.83
CA ALA A 157 -48.55 1.09 -4.99
C ALA A 157 -49.93 1.68 -5.28
N LYS A 158 -50.04 2.44 -6.38
CA LYS A 158 -51.23 3.22 -6.72
C LYS A 158 -52.41 2.27 -6.68
N LYS A 159 -53.16 2.27 -5.57
CA LYS A 159 -54.22 1.30 -5.33
C LYS A 159 -55.27 1.58 -6.39
N MET A 160 -55.50 0.60 -7.27
CA MET A 160 -56.49 0.75 -8.34
C MET A 160 -57.83 1.13 -7.71
N SER A 161 -58.50 2.12 -8.28
CA SER A 161 -59.83 2.49 -7.81
C SER A 161 -60.81 1.35 -8.07
N PHE A 162 -61.90 1.29 -7.29
CA PHE A 162 -62.94 0.29 -7.46
C PHE A 162 -63.55 0.31 -8.88
N GLU A 163 -63.67 1.51 -9.47
CA GLU A 163 -64.15 1.70 -10.84
C GLU A 163 -63.16 1.18 -11.90
N GLU A 164 -61.86 1.40 -11.70
CA GLU A 164 -60.83 0.85 -12.59
C GLU A 164 -60.81 -0.67 -12.53
N ALA A 165 -60.98 -1.26 -11.35
CA ALA A 165 -61.10 -2.70 -11.18
C ALA A 165 -62.33 -3.26 -11.93
N ILE A 166 -63.51 -2.62 -11.79
CA ILE A 166 -64.72 -3.02 -12.53
C ILE A 166 -64.49 -2.92 -14.04
N ARG A 167 -63.90 -1.82 -14.52
CA ARG A 167 -63.65 -1.62 -15.95
C ARG A 167 -62.70 -2.68 -16.50
N LEU A 168 -61.63 -3.02 -15.77
CA LEU A 168 -60.71 -4.10 -16.14
C LEU A 168 -61.42 -5.46 -16.23
N VAL A 169 -62.25 -5.79 -15.24
CA VAL A 169 -63.02 -7.04 -15.23
C VAL A 169 -63.98 -7.10 -16.44
N GLN A 170 -64.69 -6.01 -16.75
CA GLN A 170 -65.61 -5.96 -17.89
C GLN A 170 -64.90 -6.03 -19.24
N ILE A 171 -63.72 -5.42 -19.38
CA ILE A 171 -62.88 -5.54 -20.60
C ILE A 171 -62.42 -6.98 -20.75
N HIS A 172 -61.94 -7.60 -19.68
CA HIS A 172 -61.47 -8.98 -19.70
C HIS A 172 -62.59 -9.97 -20.00
N GLU A 173 -63.80 -9.77 -19.45
CA GLU A 173 -64.94 -10.64 -19.75
C GLU A 173 -65.42 -10.46 -21.19
N ARG A 174 -65.47 -9.23 -21.73
CA ARG A 174 -65.74 -9.00 -23.16
C ARG A 174 -64.69 -9.67 -24.05
N ALA A 175 -63.41 -9.57 -23.69
CA ALA A 175 -62.33 -10.23 -24.41
C ALA A 175 -62.44 -11.76 -24.32
N ARG A 176 -62.83 -12.31 -23.16
CA ARG A 176 -63.08 -13.75 -22.96
C ARG A 176 -64.20 -14.23 -23.86
N GLN A 177 -65.35 -13.54 -23.86
CA GLN A 177 -66.47 -13.88 -24.73
C GLN A 177 -66.12 -13.72 -26.20
N GLY A 178 -65.36 -12.69 -26.57
CA GLY A 178 -64.85 -12.51 -27.93
C GLY A 178 -63.97 -13.69 -28.37
N ARG A 179 -63.04 -14.14 -27.51
CA ARG A 179 -62.21 -15.33 -27.77
C ARG A 179 -63.05 -16.60 -27.88
N LEU A 180 -64.05 -16.77 -27.02
CA LEU A 180 -64.93 -17.95 -27.04
C LEU A 180 -65.76 -17.99 -28.34
N ARG A 181 -66.37 -16.86 -28.73
CA ARG A 181 -67.09 -16.74 -30.01
C ARG A 181 -66.18 -16.95 -31.21
N ALA A 182 -64.98 -16.37 -31.20
CA ALA A 182 -64.01 -16.56 -32.28
C ALA A 182 -63.58 -18.03 -32.40
N LYS A 183 -63.38 -18.72 -31.27
CA LYS A 183 -63.07 -20.15 -31.24
C LYS A 183 -64.24 -20.97 -31.81
N PHE A 184 -65.47 -20.69 -31.36
CA PHE A 184 -66.67 -21.37 -31.83
C PHE A 184 -66.92 -21.16 -33.35
N MET A 185 -66.82 -19.92 -33.83
CA MET A 185 -66.93 -19.61 -35.27
C MET A 185 -65.82 -20.25 -36.09
N ARG A 186 -64.62 -20.40 -35.53
CA ARG A 186 -63.50 -21.11 -36.17
C ARG A 186 -63.75 -22.60 -36.22
N GLU A 187 -64.32 -23.19 -35.17
CA GLU A 187 -64.71 -24.61 -35.15
C GLU A 187 -65.79 -24.88 -36.19
N ILE A 188 -66.85 -24.06 -36.27
CA ILE A 188 -67.88 -24.17 -37.32
C ILE A 188 -67.25 -24.10 -38.71
N ARG A 189 -66.38 -23.10 -38.97
CA ARG A 189 -65.69 -23.01 -40.28
C ARG A 189 -64.83 -24.22 -40.59
N LEU A 190 -64.09 -24.72 -39.60
CA LEU A 190 -63.24 -25.89 -39.77
C LEU A 190 -64.08 -27.15 -40.00
N GLU A 191 -65.26 -27.25 -39.39
CA GLU A 191 -66.19 -28.35 -39.55
C GLU A 191 -66.87 -28.30 -40.92
N GLU A 192 -67.31 -27.12 -41.38
CA GLU A 192 -67.77 -26.89 -42.75
C GLU A 192 -66.67 -27.17 -43.79
N GLU A 193 -65.43 -26.72 -43.54
CA GLU A 193 -64.29 -27.03 -44.42
C GLU A 193 -63.99 -28.53 -44.41
N ARG A 194 -64.07 -29.18 -43.25
CA ARG A 194 -63.80 -30.62 -43.10
C ARG A 194 -64.91 -31.46 -43.73
N GLU A 195 -66.18 -31.06 -43.64
CA GLU A 195 -67.29 -31.68 -44.38
C GLU A 195 -67.15 -31.47 -45.88
N LYS A 196 -66.80 -30.26 -46.35
CA LYS A 196 -66.50 -29.99 -47.77
C LYS A 196 -65.31 -30.82 -48.27
N LEU A 197 -64.24 -30.92 -47.47
CA LEU A 197 -63.06 -31.73 -47.78
C LEU A 197 -63.34 -33.23 -47.73
N ALA A 198 -64.15 -33.71 -46.79
CA ALA A 198 -64.57 -35.11 -46.70
C ALA A 198 -65.51 -35.50 -47.84
N ALA A 199 -66.39 -34.58 -48.26
CA ALA A 199 -67.22 -34.75 -49.45
C ALA A 199 -66.39 -34.73 -50.76
N GLN A 200 -65.23 -34.05 -50.77
CA GLN A 200 -64.36 -33.94 -51.95
C GLN A 200 -63.16 -34.93 -51.96
N ARG A 201 -62.85 -35.63 -50.85
CA ARG A 201 -61.69 -36.54 -50.77
C ARG A 201 -61.98 -37.80 -49.96
N GLY A 202 -61.82 -38.96 -50.61
CA GLY A 202 -61.49 -40.22 -49.94
C GLY A 202 -60.13 -40.15 -49.21
N ALA A 203 -59.88 -41.12 -48.33
CA ALA A 203 -58.83 -41.14 -47.30
C ALA A 203 -57.46 -40.51 -47.69
N PRO A 204 -56.83 -39.69 -46.83
CA PRO A 204 -55.57 -39.05 -47.15
C PRO A 204 -54.40 -40.04 -46.98
N THR A 205 -53.79 -40.47 -48.08
CA THR A 205 -52.45 -41.05 -48.08
C THR A 205 -51.44 -39.91 -48.20
N LEU A 206 -51.14 -39.23 -47.08
CA LEU A 206 -49.94 -38.39 -47.07
C LEU A 206 -48.74 -39.32 -47.25
N ASP A 207 -48.00 -39.16 -48.34
CA ASP A 207 -46.82 -39.95 -48.66
C ASP A 207 -45.87 -40.01 -47.43
N PRO A 208 -45.50 -41.21 -46.94
CA PRO A 208 -44.66 -41.38 -45.76
C PRO A 208 -43.37 -40.57 -45.80
N ASP A 209 -42.77 -40.39 -46.98
CA ASP A 209 -41.54 -39.61 -47.16
C ASP A 209 -41.78 -38.10 -46.95
N LEU A 210 -42.94 -37.60 -47.40
CA LEU A 210 -43.35 -36.22 -47.15
C LEU A 210 -43.66 -35.99 -45.66
N ALA A 211 -44.27 -36.98 -45.00
CA ALA A 211 -44.51 -36.95 -43.56
C ALA A 211 -43.18 -36.94 -42.77
N ALA A 212 -42.25 -37.83 -43.13
CA ALA A 212 -40.91 -37.91 -42.53
C ALA A 212 -40.15 -36.60 -42.71
N THR A 213 -40.18 -36.00 -43.90
CA THR A 213 -39.52 -34.72 -44.18
C THR A 213 -40.06 -33.59 -43.29
N ARG A 214 -41.37 -33.53 -43.06
CA ARG A 214 -41.98 -32.54 -42.16
C ARG A 214 -41.54 -32.73 -40.71
N ILE A 215 -41.53 -33.97 -40.23
CA ILE A 215 -41.09 -34.30 -38.86
C ILE A 215 -39.61 -33.95 -38.68
N GLN A 216 -38.76 -34.37 -39.62
CA GLN A 216 -37.33 -34.08 -39.60
C GLN A 216 -37.04 -32.58 -39.64
N LYS A 217 -37.77 -31.81 -40.45
CA LYS A 217 -37.62 -30.34 -40.50
C LYS A 217 -37.90 -29.70 -39.14
N ILE A 218 -38.99 -30.10 -38.48
CA ILE A 218 -39.36 -29.58 -37.16
C ILE A 218 -38.31 -29.96 -36.12
N TRP A 219 -37.89 -31.23 -36.11
CA TRP A 219 -36.87 -31.75 -35.19
C TRP A 219 -35.52 -31.05 -35.36
N LYS A 220 -35.00 -30.97 -36.59
CA LYS A 220 -33.75 -30.27 -36.91
C LYS A 220 -33.82 -28.81 -36.48
N GLY A 221 -34.95 -28.13 -36.73
CA GLY A 221 -35.17 -26.76 -36.27
C GLY A 221 -35.19 -26.63 -34.74
N PHE A 222 -35.79 -27.57 -34.02
CA PHE A 222 -35.80 -27.58 -32.56
C PHE A 222 -34.39 -27.80 -31.98
N VAL A 223 -33.66 -28.80 -32.49
CA VAL A 223 -32.28 -29.09 -32.10
C VAL A 223 -31.39 -27.88 -32.35
N GLN A 224 -31.47 -27.27 -33.55
CA GLN A 224 -30.67 -26.10 -33.90
C GLN A 224 -30.96 -24.93 -32.95
N ARG A 225 -32.23 -24.62 -32.67
CA ARG A 225 -32.57 -23.54 -31.71
C ARG A 225 -32.02 -23.81 -30.31
N LYS A 226 -32.00 -25.08 -29.87
CA LYS A 226 -31.43 -25.46 -28.57
C LYS A 226 -29.91 -25.27 -28.56
N VAL A 227 -29.23 -25.64 -29.65
CA VAL A 227 -27.79 -25.44 -29.84
C VAL A 227 -27.45 -23.95 -29.87
N THR A 228 -28.11 -23.15 -30.70
CA THR A 228 -27.89 -21.69 -30.79
C THR A 228 -28.16 -20.98 -29.48
N ARG A 229 -29.18 -21.40 -28.71
CA ARG A 229 -29.41 -20.84 -27.37
C ARG A 229 -28.26 -21.14 -26.41
N ARG A 230 -27.73 -22.37 -26.44
CA ARG A 230 -26.57 -22.77 -25.64
C ARG A 230 -25.31 -21.99 -26.03
N GLU A 231 -25.02 -21.89 -27.33
CA GLU A 231 -23.87 -21.12 -27.85
C GLU A 231 -23.97 -19.65 -27.45
N ARG A 232 -25.16 -19.05 -27.57
CA ARG A 232 -25.40 -17.69 -27.09
C ARG A 232 -25.19 -17.57 -25.58
N GLU A 233 -25.67 -18.51 -24.78
CA GLU A 233 -25.42 -18.51 -23.33
C GLU A 233 -23.92 -18.62 -23.01
N GLU A 234 -23.20 -19.49 -23.71
CA GLU A 234 -21.74 -19.67 -23.57
C GLU A 234 -20.97 -18.40 -23.98
N GLU A 235 -21.36 -17.75 -25.07
CA GLU A 235 -20.78 -16.50 -25.53
C GLU A 235 -21.05 -15.34 -24.56
N MET A 236 -22.27 -15.23 -24.03
CA MET A 236 -22.61 -14.22 -23.01
C MET A 236 -21.82 -14.41 -21.71
N VAL A 237 -21.47 -15.66 -21.37
CA VAL A 237 -20.56 -15.96 -20.26
C VAL A 237 -19.11 -15.62 -20.62
N PHE A 238 -18.66 -15.96 -21.83
CA PHE A 238 -17.31 -15.69 -22.31
C PHE A 238 -16.99 -14.19 -22.38
N ILE A 239 -17.94 -13.37 -22.85
CA ILE A 239 -17.83 -11.90 -22.92
C ILE A 239 -18.04 -11.25 -21.53
N GLY A 240 -18.44 -12.03 -20.52
CA GLY A 240 -18.61 -11.54 -19.15
C GLY A 240 -19.91 -10.76 -18.90
N MET A 241 -20.89 -10.82 -19.80
CA MET A 241 -22.20 -10.19 -19.63
C MET A 241 -23.12 -10.96 -18.65
N VAL A 242 -22.87 -12.26 -18.47
CA VAL A 242 -23.56 -13.11 -17.51
C VAL A 242 -22.52 -13.88 -16.70
N PRO A 243 -22.63 -13.95 -15.35
CA PRO A 243 -21.73 -14.77 -14.56
C PRO A 243 -21.87 -16.25 -14.95
N GLY A 244 -20.74 -16.90 -15.24
CA GLY A 244 -20.71 -18.33 -15.53
C GLY A 244 -21.29 -19.15 -14.37
N LYS A 245 -21.91 -20.29 -14.70
CA LYS A 245 -22.39 -21.24 -13.67
C LYS A 245 -21.23 -21.57 -12.74
N GLU A 246 -21.42 -21.36 -11.44
CA GLU A 246 -20.43 -21.71 -10.43
C GLU A 246 -20.09 -23.19 -10.51
N VAL A 247 -18.92 -23.49 -11.08
CA VAL A 247 -18.44 -24.86 -11.14
C VAL A 247 -18.13 -25.27 -9.70
N LYS A 248 -18.89 -26.22 -9.15
CA LYS A 248 -18.71 -26.74 -7.79
C LYS A 248 -17.30 -27.32 -7.55
N THR A 249 -16.50 -27.51 -8.60
CA THR A 249 -15.12 -27.95 -8.57
C THR A 249 -14.10 -26.84 -8.25
N LYS A 250 -14.50 -25.57 -8.12
CA LYS A 250 -13.58 -24.48 -7.71
C LYS A 250 -12.78 -24.82 -6.44
N LYS A 251 -13.35 -25.60 -5.53
CA LYS A 251 -12.71 -26.06 -4.28
C LYS A 251 -11.50 -26.99 -4.47
N ILE A 252 -11.28 -27.56 -5.66
CA ILE A 252 -10.16 -28.50 -5.94
C ILE A 252 -9.35 -27.97 -7.12
N THR A 253 -9.01 -26.68 -7.11
CA THR A 253 -8.06 -26.12 -8.07
C THR A 253 -6.77 -25.72 -7.32
N PRO A 254 -5.58 -25.86 -7.92
CA PRO A 254 -4.35 -25.35 -7.32
C PRO A 254 -4.43 -23.87 -6.94
N GLN A 255 -5.19 -23.08 -7.71
CA GLN A 255 -5.48 -21.67 -7.40
C GLN A 255 -6.25 -21.52 -6.08
N ALA A 256 -7.33 -22.26 -5.87
CA ALA A 256 -8.08 -22.21 -4.61
C ALA A 256 -7.24 -22.67 -3.41
N PHE A 257 -6.36 -23.66 -3.57
CA PHE A 257 -5.41 -24.04 -2.53
C PHE A 257 -4.39 -22.93 -2.24
N ALA A 258 -3.90 -22.24 -3.27
CA ALA A 258 -3.00 -21.11 -3.11
C ALA A 258 -3.70 -19.96 -2.35
N GLU A 259 -4.90 -19.56 -2.77
CA GLU A 259 -5.71 -18.52 -2.09
C GLU A 259 -5.97 -18.88 -0.62
N LYS A 260 -6.30 -20.14 -0.34
CA LYS A 260 -6.47 -20.60 1.04
C LYS A 260 -5.18 -20.49 1.84
N THR A 261 -4.06 -20.93 1.27
CA THR A 261 -2.73 -20.86 1.92
C THR A 261 -2.33 -19.41 2.20
N GLU A 262 -2.62 -18.50 1.27
CA GLU A 262 -2.43 -17.06 1.47
C GLU A 262 -3.28 -16.57 2.63
N ALA A 263 -4.59 -16.85 2.65
CA ALA A 263 -5.48 -16.46 3.75
C ALA A 263 -5.03 -17.00 5.12
N ASP A 264 -4.64 -18.28 5.19
CA ASP A 264 -4.15 -18.92 6.43
C ASP A 264 -2.89 -18.20 6.94
N ARG A 265 -1.98 -17.77 6.05
CA ARG A 265 -0.78 -17.01 6.44
C ARG A 265 -1.08 -15.64 6.98
N HIS A 266 -2.14 -14.98 6.51
CA HIS A 266 -2.53 -13.68 7.04
C HIS A 266 -3.00 -13.81 8.50
N ILE A 267 -3.63 -14.93 8.85
CA ILE A 267 -3.96 -15.26 10.24
C ILE A 267 -2.68 -15.48 11.06
N THR A 268 -1.77 -16.31 10.56
CA THR A 268 -0.48 -16.56 11.24
C THR A 268 0.36 -15.29 11.41
N GLN A 269 0.29 -14.33 10.48
CA GLN A 269 0.96 -13.03 10.62
C GLN A 269 0.46 -12.26 11.84
N GLU A 270 -0.86 -12.22 12.05
CA GLU A 270 -1.47 -11.53 13.19
C GLU A 270 -1.10 -12.21 14.51
N GLU A 271 -1.12 -13.55 14.55
CA GLU A 271 -0.70 -14.36 15.69
C GLU A 271 0.78 -14.11 16.05
N ASN A 272 1.68 -14.21 15.07
CA ASN A 272 3.11 -13.98 15.26
C ASN A 272 3.41 -12.55 15.70
N GLU A 273 2.67 -11.56 15.19
CA GLU A 273 2.85 -10.16 15.59
C GLU A 273 2.48 -9.96 17.06
N VAL A 274 1.38 -10.57 17.52
CA VAL A 274 1.00 -10.55 18.94
C VAL A 274 2.06 -11.22 19.81
N GLU A 275 2.54 -12.40 19.41
CA GLU A 275 3.61 -13.12 20.12
C GLU A 275 4.89 -12.29 20.19
N TYR A 276 5.29 -11.66 19.09
CA TYR A 276 6.46 -10.79 19.03
C TYR A 276 6.36 -9.61 20.01
N GLN A 277 5.21 -8.92 20.06
CA GLN A 277 5.01 -7.81 21.00
C GLN A 277 5.08 -8.27 22.47
N GLN A 278 4.50 -9.43 22.77
CA GLN A 278 4.57 -10.02 24.11
C GLN A 278 6.01 -10.45 24.46
N ALA A 279 6.74 -11.02 23.51
CA ALA A 279 8.13 -11.40 23.67
C ALA A 279 9.03 -10.20 23.97
N LEU A 280 8.81 -9.04 23.30
CA LEU A 280 9.56 -7.82 23.59
C LEU A 280 9.42 -7.39 25.05
N VAL A 281 8.20 -7.40 25.59
CA VAL A 281 7.94 -7.04 26.99
C VAL A 281 8.58 -8.06 27.94
N THR A 282 8.37 -9.34 27.65
CA THR A 282 8.86 -10.46 28.48
C THR A 282 10.39 -10.47 28.54
N ILE A 283 11.06 -10.34 27.40
CA ILE A 283 12.53 -10.31 27.32
C ILE A 283 13.07 -9.07 28.03
N LYS A 284 12.47 -7.90 27.82
CA LYS A 284 12.89 -6.66 28.50
C LYS A 284 12.78 -6.79 30.02
N GLU A 285 11.68 -7.36 30.52
CA GLU A 285 11.50 -7.57 31.95
C GLU A 285 12.48 -8.61 32.51
N LYS A 286 12.75 -9.68 31.75
CA LYS A 286 13.77 -10.68 32.12
C LYS A 286 15.17 -10.07 32.22
N ILE A 287 15.58 -9.27 31.24
CA ILE A 287 16.86 -8.53 31.28
C ILE A 287 16.90 -7.63 32.50
N ARG A 288 15.82 -6.87 32.77
CA ARG A 288 15.73 -6.01 33.94
C ARG A 288 15.85 -6.76 35.26
N GLN A 289 15.34 -7.99 35.36
CA GLN A 289 15.42 -8.79 36.58
C GLN A 289 16.80 -9.43 36.76
N VAL A 290 17.42 -9.88 35.67
CA VAL A 290 18.72 -10.58 35.70
C VAL A 290 19.88 -9.59 35.76
N GLU A 291 19.94 -8.64 34.84
CA GLU A 291 21.06 -7.68 34.72
C GLU A 291 20.81 -6.40 35.52
N GLY A 292 19.56 -6.09 35.86
CA GLY A 292 19.22 -4.85 36.58
C GLY A 292 19.89 -4.71 37.95
N PRO A 293 20.02 -5.76 38.79
CA PRO A 293 20.80 -5.68 40.03
C PRO A 293 22.26 -5.32 39.80
N ASP A 294 22.93 -5.98 38.86
CA ASP A 294 24.35 -5.76 38.54
C ASP A 294 24.58 -4.37 37.93
N ILE A 295 23.70 -3.93 37.02
CA ILE A 295 23.71 -2.57 36.47
C ILE A 295 23.53 -1.54 37.58
N LYS A 296 22.60 -1.78 38.51
CA LYS A 296 22.35 -0.89 39.65
C LYS A 296 23.57 -0.82 40.57
N GLU A 297 24.22 -1.94 40.88
CA GLU A 297 25.43 -1.98 41.71
C GLU A 297 26.57 -1.24 41.03
N THR A 298 26.82 -1.51 39.75
CA THR A 298 27.83 -0.83 38.93
C THR A 298 27.58 0.70 38.91
N MET A 299 26.33 1.12 38.73
CA MET A 299 25.96 2.53 38.78
C MET A 299 26.17 3.16 40.16
N GLN A 300 25.86 2.43 41.25
CA GLN A 300 26.10 2.90 42.61
C GLN A 300 27.60 3.05 42.89
N ASP A 301 28.43 2.12 42.41
CA ASP A 301 29.88 2.16 42.59
C ASP A 301 30.51 3.32 41.82
N GLN A 302 30.08 3.60 40.59
CA GLN A 302 30.51 4.78 39.84
C GLN A 302 30.18 6.08 40.58
N ILE A 303 28.98 6.19 41.15
CA ILE A 303 28.61 7.35 41.99
C ILE A 303 29.54 7.42 43.22
N ARG A 304 29.72 6.31 43.96
CA ARG A 304 30.58 6.28 45.16
C ARG A 304 32.01 6.70 44.82
N GLN A 305 32.56 6.17 43.73
CA GLN A 305 33.90 6.51 43.26
C GLN A 305 34.02 8.01 42.96
N TRP A 306 33.06 8.58 42.23
CA TRP A 306 33.03 10.02 41.98
C TRP A 306 32.98 10.86 43.27
N PHE A 307 32.19 10.44 44.26
CA PHE A 307 32.13 11.10 45.58
C PHE A 307 33.48 11.09 46.29
N ILE A 308 34.20 9.95 46.25
CA ILE A 308 35.52 9.78 46.87
C ILE A 308 36.55 10.67 46.17
N GLU A 309 36.61 10.62 44.83
CA GLU A 309 37.54 11.41 44.03
C GLU A 309 37.33 12.92 44.25
N CYS A 310 36.07 13.38 44.29
CA CYS A 310 35.75 14.77 44.59
C CYS A 310 36.17 15.16 46.02
N ARG A 311 35.95 14.29 47.01
CA ARG A 311 36.38 14.53 48.40
C ARG A 311 37.90 14.65 48.49
N ASP A 312 38.63 13.74 47.88
CA ASP A 312 40.09 13.73 47.95
C ASP A 312 40.70 14.97 47.24
N ALA A 313 40.06 15.47 46.18
CA ALA A 313 40.49 16.67 45.45
C ALA A 313 40.05 18.02 46.08
N THR A 314 38.96 18.07 46.83
CA THR A 314 38.40 19.33 47.37
C THR A 314 38.34 19.40 48.90
N GLY A 315 38.57 18.28 49.60
CA GLY A 315 38.52 18.16 51.05
C GLY A 315 37.09 18.09 51.62
N LYS A 316 36.05 18.10 50.78
CA LYS A 316 34.64 17.99 51.16
C LYS A 316 33.88 17.13 50.18
N PHE A 317 32.82 16.45 50.64
CA PHE A 317 31.94 15.72 49.74
C PHE A 317 31.20 16.69 48.82
N PRO A 318 31.07 16.37 47.52
CA PRO A 318 30.28 17.16 46.59
C PRO A 318 28.78 16.98 46.86
N ASP A 319 27.99 18.00 46.55
CA ASP A 319 26.54 17.87 46.45
C ASP A 319 26.17 17.20 45.12
N TYR A 320 25.03 16.51 45.07
CA TYR A 320 24.53 15.95 43.82
C TYR A 320 24.23 17.08 42.82
N PRO A 321 24.46 16.87 41.50
CA PRO A 321 24.05 17.83 40.49
C PRO A 321 22.55 18.10 40.55
N ASP A 322 22.16 19.36 40.34
CA ASP A 322 20.75 19.77 40.38
C ASP A 322 19.93 19.13 39.24
N GLU A 323 18.63 18.91 39.47
CA GLU A 323 17.72 18.30 38.49
C GLU A 323 17.62 19.11 37.18
N GLU A 324 17.76 20.43 37.25
CA GLU A 324 17.72 21.33 36.06
C GLU A 324 18.94 21.17 35.15
N ASP A 325 20.09 20.72 35.69
CA ASP A 325 21.32 20.50 34.93
C ASP A 325 21.47 19.05 34.42
N GLY A 326 20.48 18.19 34.68
CA GLY A 326 20.47 16.78 34.26
C GLY A 326 20.80 15.78 35.38
N GLY A 327 20.94 16.23 36.62
CA GLY A 327 21.05 15.38 37.81
C GLY A 327 22.21 14.37 37.78
N SER A 328 22.01 13.21 38.40
CA SER A 328 23.01 12.13 38.43
C SER A 328 23.30 11.50 37.07
N ALA A 329 22.52 11.78 36.02
CA ALA A 329 22.78 11.30 34.67
C ALA A 329 24.09 11.86 34.08
N LEU A 330 24.53 13.04 34.53
CA LEU A 330 25.82 13.62 34.14
C LEU A 330 27.03 12.80 34.61
N LEU A 331 26.87 11.98 35.66
CA LEU A 331 27.93 11.15 36.25
C LEU A 331 28.19 9.88 35.43
N PHE A 332 27.23 9.49 34.59
CA PHE A 332 27.27 8.27 33.78
C PHE A 332 27.64 8.53 32.32
N ARG A 333 27.89 9.79 31.94
CA ARG A 333 28.48 10.10 30.63
C ARG A 333 29.95 9.67 30.66
N GLU A 334 30.33 8.73 29.80
CA GLU A 334 31.74 8.47 29.49
C GLU A 334 32.35 9.77 28.94
N LYS A 335 33.06 10.51 29.78
CA LYS A 335 33.81 11.70 29.38
C LYS A 335 35.09 11.24 28.71
N THR A 336 35.39 11.82 27.54
CA THR A 336 36.69 11.61 26.89
C THR A 336 37.81 12.19 27.77
N PRO A 337 39.04 11.64 27.75
CA PRO A 337 40.15 12.13 28.59
C PRO A 337 40.40 13.64 28.47
N GLU A 338 40.13 14.22 27.30
CA GLU A 338 40.27 15.65 27.01
C GLU A 338 39.23 16.52 27.73
N GLU A 339 38.00 16.03 27.91
CA GLU A 339 36.93 16.75 28.63
C GLU A 339 37.17 16.75 30.15
N VAL A 340 37.76 15.69 30.68
CA VAL A 340 38.17 15.61 32.10
C VAL A 340 39.30 16.59 32.41
N GLU A 341 40.30 16.72 31.51
CA GLU A 341 41.35 17.73 31.65
C GLU A 341 40.83 19.17 31.55
N ALA A 342 39.86 19.43 30.67
CA ALA A 342 39.25 20.74 30.53
C ALA A 342 38.43 21.14 31.77
N GLU A 343 37.72 20.18 32.38
CA GLU A 343 36.92 20.40 33.57
C GLU A 343 37.79 20.55 34.84
N LEU A 344 38.91 19.84 34.92
CA LEU A 344 39.93 20.02 35.97
C LEU A 344 40.61 21.40 35.86
N LYS A 345 40.97 21.84 34.64
CA LYS A 345 41.50 23.20 34.40
C LYS A 345 40.49 24.28 34.74
N ALA A 346 39.22 24.11 34.39
CA ALA A 346 38.15 25.05 34.75
C ALA A 346 37.93 25.13 36.27
N LYS A 347 38.01 24.00 36.99
CA LYS A 347 37.92 23.98 38.47
C LYS A 347 39.17 24.55 39.16
N GLU A 348 40.36 24.42 38.58
CA GLU A 348 41.57 25.11 39.07
C GLU A 348 41.48 26.63 38.88
N GLU A 349 40.94 27.09 37.75
CA GLU A 349 40.72 28.52 37.50
C GLU A 349 39.65 29.14 38.43
N ASP A 350 38.62 28.39 38.82
CA ASP A 350 37.57 28.89 39.72
C ASP A 350 37.98 28.87 41.20
N LYS A 351 38.86 27.94 41.62
CA LYS A 351 39.54 27.99 42.93
C LYS A 351 40.49 29.20 43.05
N GLY A 352 41.05 29.70 41.94
CA GLY A 352 41.87 30.92 41.90
C GLY A 352 41.07 32.22 42.12
N LYS A 353 39.80 32.28 41.73
CA LYS A 353 38.97 33.51 41.81
C LYS A 353 38.30 33.73 43.17
N LYS A 354 38.21 32.72 44.04
CA LYS A 354 37.61 32.85 45.38
C LYS A 354 38.52 33.47 46.47
N LYS A 355 39.80 33.74 46.19
CA LYS A 355 40.74 34.35 47.16
C LYS A 355 40.88 35.87 47.10
N GLY A 356 40.10 36.58 46.26
CA GLY A 356 40.25 38.02 46.08
C GLY A 356 38.93 38.79 45.97
N LYS A 357 38.19 38.98 47.07
CA LYS A 357 37.32 40.16 47.24
C LYS A 357 36.75 40.29 48.66
N LYS A 358 37.28 41.25 49.44
CA LYS A 358 36.56 41.84 50.59
C LYS A 358 36.90 43.34 50.73
N GLY A 359 35.87 44.19 50.62
CA GLY A 359 35.81 45.62 50.97
C GLY A 359 36.24 46.56 49.83
N LYS A 360 35.52 47.60 49.40
CA LYS A 360 34.69 48.59 50.15
C LYS A 360 33.77 49.29 49.10
N LYS A 361 32.44 49.12 49.14
CA LYS A 361 31.38 49.90 49.81
C LYS A 361 30.97 51.24 49.13
N SER A 362 29.65 51.35 48.92
CA SER A 362 28.80 52.52 48.66
C SER A 362 28.83 53.11 47.25
N GLY A 363 27.72 53.43 46.59
CA GLY A 363 26.30 53.38 46.93
C GLY A 363 25.53 54.36 46.02
N LYS A 364 24.23 54.09 45.83
CA LYS A 364 23.16 55.04 45.41
C LYS A 364 22.67 55.00 43.94
N LYS A 365 21.64 54.17 43.76
CA LYS A 365 20.22 54.49 43.46
C LYS A 365 19.82 55.05 42.07
N SER A 366 18.82 54.33 41.52
CA SER A 366 17.74 54.72 40.57
C SER A 366 18.14 55.07 39.13
N GLY A 367 17.46 54.62 38.07
CA GLY A 367 16.27 53.79 37.93
C GLY A 367 15.73 53.91 36.50
N LYS A 368 14.94 52.90 36.09
CA LYS A 368 13.85 52.95 35.10
C LYS A 368 14.18 52.81 33.59
N LYS A 369 13.68 51.67 33.07
CA LYS A 369 12.89 51.44 31.83
C LYS A 369 13.57 51.39 30.44
N LYS A 370 13.48 50.15 29.91
CA LYS A 370 12.71 49.69 28.71
C LYS A 370 13.17 50.07 27.29
N LYS A 371 13.02 49.03 26.43
CA LYS A 371 13.05 48.96 24.96
C LYS A 371 14.46 49.05 24.36
N GLY A 372 14.96 48.08 23.62
CA GLY A 372 14.29 47.19 22.67
C GLY A 372 14.18 47.88 21.32
N LYS A 373 15.15 47.67 20.43
CA LYS A 373 14.89 47.48 18.99
C LYS A 373 16.11 46.96 18.24
N LYS A 374 15.77 45.98 17.41
CA LYS A 374 16.48 45.29 16.34
C LYS A 374 16.96 46.26 15.25
N SER A 375 17.88 45.76 14.43
CA SER A 375 18.14 46.05 13.00
C SER A 375 19.20 47.09 12.62
N GLY A 376 19.92 46.77 11.54
CA GLY A 376 20.79 47.67 10.77
C GLY A 376 22.22 47.15 10.64
N LYS A 377 22.51 46.21 9.73
CA LYS A 377 22.89 46.47 8.32
C LYS A 377 24.18 47.31 8.17
N LYS A 378 25.28 46.63 7.84
CA LYS A 378 26.50 47.11 7.17
C LYS A 378 27.10 45.87 6.48
N GLY A 379 27.33 45.77 5.17
CA GLY A 379 27.44 46.77 4.13
C GLY A 379 28.90 47.14 3.85
N LYS A 380 29.62 46.30 3.07
CA LYS A 380 30.60 46.62 2.00
C LYS A 380 31.52 45.41 1.78
N LYS A 381 31.43 44.71 0.64
CA LYS A 381 31.93 45.05 -0.72
C LYS A 381 33.44 44.82 -0.85
N GLY A 382 33.78 43.75 -1.55
CA GLY A 382 34.89 43.72 -2.51
C GLY A 382 36.07 42.81 -2.17
N LYS A 383 36.06 41.58 -2.72
CA LYS A 383 37.19 41.11 -3.54
C LYS A 383 36.72 39.96 -4.43
N LYS A 384 36.67 40.23 -5.75
CA LYS A 384 36.64 39.23 -6.81
C LYS A 384 37.89 38.35 -6.63
N GLY A 385 37.68 37.08 -6.31
CA GLY A 385 38.63 36.01 -6.55
C GLY A 385 38.04 35.20 -7.70
N ASP A 386 38.73 35.28 -8.82
CA ASP A 386 38.54 34.45 -10.01
C ASP A 386 38.76 33.00 -9.61
N GLY A 387 37.77 32.14 -9.82
CA GLY A 387 37.81 30.74 -9.44
C GLY A 387 36.71 30.02 -10.22
N ASP A 388 37.13 29.42 -11.33
CA ASP A 388 36.40 28.51 -12.22
C ASP A 388 34.93 28.28 -11.83
N GLU A 389 34.05 29.06 -12.45
CA GLU A 389 32.76 28.49 -12.84
C GLU A 389 33.12 27.41 -13.88
N GLU A 390 33.30 26.16 -13.43
CA GLU A 390 33.06 25.01 -14.29
C GLU A 390 31.68 25.25 -14.89
N GLU A 391 31.63 25.64 -16.17
CA GLU A 391 30.41 25.66 -16.95
C GLU A 391 29.73 24.31 -16.70
N GLU A 392 28.63 24.29 -15.94
CA GLU A 392 27.79 23.10 -15.86
C GLU A 392 27.37 22.79 -17.28
N GLU A 393 28.04 21.80 -17.88
CA GLU A 393 27.80 21.43 -19.27
C GLU A 393 26.28 21.22 -19.45
N PRO A 394 25.65 21.87 -20.44
CA PRO A 394 24.20 21.76 -20.63
C PRO A 394 23.87 20.32 -20.98
N GLY A 395 23.20 19.62 -20.06
CA GLY A 395 22.83 18.22 -20.21
C GLY A 395 22.04 17.72 -19.01
N TRP A 396 21.36 16.59 -19.17
CA TRP A 396 20.60 15.96 -18.12
C TRP A 396 21.53 15.30 -17.09
N LYS A 397 21.24 15.53 -15.82
CA LYS A 397 21.78 14.80 -14.66
C LYS A 397 20.61 14.17 -13.92
N MET A 398 20.78 12.96 -13.40
CA MET A 398 19.78 12.30 -12.55
C MET A 398 19.46 13.20 -11.35
N GLN A 399 18.18 13.34 -11.03
CA GLN A 399 17.79 14.12 -9.85
C GLN A 399 18.17 13.39 -8.56
N GLU A 400 18.49 14.15 -7.52
CA GLU A 400 18.77 13.59 -6.20
C GLU A 400 17.48 12.94 -5.63
N SER A 401 17.56 11.65 -5.34
CA SER A 401 16.43 10.89 -4.79
C SER A 401 16.33 11.07 -3.28
N LYS A 402 15.10 11.30 -2.79
CA LYS A 402 14.81 11.31 -1.35
C LYS A 402 14.68 9.90 -0.78
N PHE A 403 14.48 8.90 -1.64
CA PHE A 403 14.22 7.52 -1.22
C PHE A 403 15.44 6.61 -1.34
N ILE A 404 16.46 6.95 -2.14
CA ILE A 404 17.74 6.19 -2.19
C ILE A 404 18.35 5.96 -0.80
N PRO A 405 18.45 6.96 0.10
CA PRO A 405 19.00 6.73 1.44
C PRO A 405 18.22 5.68 2.23
N ALA A 406 16.88 5.72 2.16
CA ALA A 406 16.02 4.76 2.84
C ALA A 406 16.15 3.34 2.23
N VAL A 407 16.25 3.24 0.91
CA VAL A 407 16.48 1.97 0.21
C VAL A 407 17.84 1.38 0.56
N SER A 408 18.89 2.20 0.61
CA SER A 408 20.25 1.79 0.98
C SER A 408 20.33 1.35 2.45
N GLU A 409 19.76 2.12 3.38
CA GLU A 409 19.72 1.74 4.80
C GLU A 409 19.00 0.40 5.00
N ALA A 410 17.86 0.22 4.34
CA ALA A 410 17.06 -0.99 4.47
C ALA A 410 17.75 -2.20 3.82
N HIS A 411 18.49 -2.00 2.72
CA HIS A 411 19.38 -3.01 2.13
C HIS A 411 20.51 -3.43 3.10
N ASN A 412 21.19 -2.47 3.72
CA ASN A 412 22.25 -2.75 4.70
C ASN A 412 21.69 -3.49 5.93
N ASN A 413 20.48 -3.15 6.37
CA ASN A 413 19.79 -3.85 7.46
C ASN A 413 19.46 -5.30 7.10
N PHE A 414 19.16 -5.60 5.83
CA PHE A 414 18.93 -6.97 5.37
C PHE A 414 20.19 -7.83 5.49
N GLU A 415 21.34 -7.30 5.05
CA GLU A 415 22.62 -8.02 5.10
C GLU A 415 23.14 -8.20 6.54
N SER A 416 23.02 -7.16 7.37
CA SER A 416 23.61 -7.13 8.71
C SER A 416 22.78 -7.80 9.81
N LYS A 417 21.43 -7.76 9.74
CA LYS A 417 20.56 -8.12 10.89
C LYS A 417 19.77 -9.42 10.73
N LEU A 418 19.67 -9.98 9.52
CA LEU A 418 18.70 -11.06 9.25
C LEU A 418 19.22 -12.24 8.44
N TRP A 419 20.35 -12.07 7.72
CA TRP A 419 20.87 -13.09 6.79
C TRP A 419 22.28 -13.61 7.09
N GLN A 420 22.94 -13.11 8.13
CA GLN A 420 23.92 -13.89 8.89
C GLN A 420 23.17 -14.82 9.84
#